data_AF-A0A0Q4UI97-F1
#
_entry.id   AF-A0A0Q4UI97-F1
#
_cell.length_a   1.000
_cell.length_b   1.000
_cell.length_c   1.000
_cell.angle_alpha   90.00
_cell.angle_beta   90.00
_cell.angle_gamma   90.00
#
_symmetry.space_group_name_H-M   'P 1'
#
loop_
_entity.id
_entity.type
_entity.pdbx_description
1 polymer ?
#
loop_
_entity_poly.entity_id
_entity_poly.type
_entity_poly.pdbx_seq_one_letter_code
_entity_poly.pdbx_strand_id
1 'polypeptide(L)'
;MAQRNRYPGTRIDISDLADRPLFHDWIVEPDDRSADGAVLTGTVYGHPKFPDGTGLTTSTVQAYDATAGWAYCYSSGLVRLGRCRDPGGCETVDLM
;
A
#
# COMPACT_ATOMS: atom_id res chain seq x y z
N MET A 1 -4.84 14.37 -2.50
CA MET A 1 -4.12 14.09 -3.75
C MET A 1 -4.96 13.13 -4.59
N ALA A 2 -4.63 12.91 -5.86
CA ALA A 2 -5.35 11.95 -6.70
C ALA A 2 -4.75 10.55 -6.54
N GLN A 3 -5.61 9.53 -6.59
CA GLN A 3 -5.23 8.12 -6.72
C GLN A 3 -4.14 7.95 -7.79
N ARG A 4 -3.04 7.28 -7.41
CA ARG A 4 -1.99 6.88 -8.35
C ARG A 4 -2.18 5.44 -8.74
N ASN A 5 -2.02 5.15 -10.02
CA ASN A 5 -2.18 3.83 -10.58
C ASN A 5 -0.93 3.47 -11.38
N ARG A 6 -0.44 2.25 -11.21
CA ARG A 6 0.59 1.67 -12.07
C ARG A 6 0.07 1.49 -13.50
N TYR A 7 -1.17 1.02 -13.64
CA TYR A 7 -1.83 0.86 -14.94
C TYR A 7 -2.96 1.90 -15.12
N PRO A 8 -2.91 2.74 -16.17
CA PRO A 8 -3.95 3.72 -16.45
C PRO A 8 -5.35 3.10 -16.55
N GLY A 9 -6.36 3.78 -16.01
CA GLY A 9 -7.76 3.33 -16.05
C GLY A 9 -8.16 2.33 -14.96
N THR A 10 -7.22 1.89 -14.11
CA THR A 10 -7.52 1.01 -12.98
C THR A 10 -8.44 1.70 -11.96
N ARG A 11 -9.58 1.07 -11.66
CA ARG A 11 -10.49 1.50 -10.60
C ARG A 11 -10.49 0.45 -9.50
N ILE A 12 -10.18 0.87 -8.29
CA ILE A 12 -10.21 0.00 -7.12
C ILE A 12 -11.51 0.26 -6.38
N ASP A 13 -12.29 -0.79 -6.15
CA ASP A 13 -13.44 -0.72 -5.26
C ASP A 13 -12.94 -0.67 -3.81
N ILE A 14 -13.26 0.42 -3.12
CA ILE A 14 -12.87 0.68 -1.74
C ILE A 14 -14.05 0.60 -0.77
N SER A 15 -15.20 0.07 -1.20
CA SER A 15 -16.42 0.04 -0.39
C SER A 15 -16.22 -0.67 0.96
N ASP A 16 -15.42 -1.74 0.98
CA ASP A 16 -15.13 -2.50 2.21
C ASP A 16 -13.82 -2.04 2.89
N LEU A 17 -13.31 -0.83 2.59
CA LEU A 17 -12.01 -0.38 3.09
C LEU A 17 -11.92 -0.47 4.62
N ALA A 18 -13.00 -0.18 5.34
CA ALA A 18 -13.04 -0.20 6.81
C ALA A 18 -12.66 -1.58 7.41
N ASP A 19 -13.02 -2.66 6.72
CA ASP A 19 -12.79 -4.05 7.13
C ASP A 19 -11.43 -4.59 6.68
N ARG A 20 -10.66 -3.81 5.92
CA ARG A 20 -9.35 -4.24 5.42
C ARG A 20 -8.27 -4.12 6.50
N PRO A 21 -7.21 -4.95 6.41
CA PRO A 21 -6.06 -4.85 7.29
C PRO A 21 -5.45 -3.45 7.28
N LEU A 22 -5.01 -2.99 8.44
CA LEU A 22 -4.29 -1.74 8.60
C LEU A 22 -2.79 -1.98 8.41
N PHE A 23 -2.19 -1.28 7.48
CA PHE A 23 -0.76 -1.18 7.28
C PHE A 23 -0.28 0.15 7.90
N HIS A 24 0.39 0.07 9.04
CA HIS A 24 0.83 1.21 9.83
C HIS A 24 2.36 1.36 9.78
N ASP A 25 2.85 2.54 10.12
CA ASP A 25 4.28 2.84 10.22
C ASP A 25 5.06 2.43 8.97
N TRP A 26 4.46 2.70 7.80
CA TRP A 26 4.92 2.18 6.53
C TRP A 26 5.81 3.18 5.78
N ILE A 27 6.68 2.64 4.93
CA ILE A 27 7.48 3.36 3.93
C ILE A 27 7.22 2.75 2.56
N VAL A 28 7.57 3.50 1.50
CA VAL A 28 7.55 2.99 0.13
C VAL A 28 8.97 2.76 -0.34
N GLU A 29 9.20 1.62 -0.95
CA GLU A 29 10.51 1.22 -1.48
C GLU A 29 10.34 0.72 -2.93
N PRO A 30 11.38 0.85 -3.78
CA PRO A 30 11.38 0.21 -5.09
C PRO A 30 11.16 -1.31 -4.97
N ASP A 31 10.42 -1.91 -5.90
CA ASP A 31 10.28 -3.37 -5.97
C ASP A 31 11.45 -3.98 -6.75
N ASP A 32 12.58 -4.17 -6.07
CA ASP A 32 13.80 -4.75 -6.65
C ASP A 32 13.59 -6.14 -7.30
N ARG A 33 12.48 -6.82 -6.97
CA ARG A 33 12.13 -8.14 -7.53
C ARG A 33 11.45 -8.06 -8.90
N SER A 34 10.74 -6.97 -9.17
CA SER A 34 9.98 -6.79 -10.41
C SER A 34 10.75 -5.98 -11.47
N ALA A 35 11.94 -5.46 -11.13
CA ALA A 35 12.72 -4.48 -11.92
C ALA A 35 12.04 -3.10 -12.09
N ASP A 36 10.73 -3.00 -11.86
CA ASP A 36 9.94 -1.77 -11.88
C ASP A 36 8.81 -1.77 -10.82
N GLY A 37 8.36 -0.57 -10.42
CA GLY A 37 7.29 -0.34 -9.44
C GLY A 37 7.77 -0.24 -7.99
N ALA A 38 6.81 -0.27 -7.05
CA ALA A 38 7.05 -0.01 -5.64
C ALA A 38 6.33 -1.00 -4.71
N VAL A 39 6.87 -1.22 -3.51
CA VAL A 39 6.30 -2.03 -2.43
C VAL A 39 6.12 -1.18 -1.18
N LEU A 40 5.23 -1.62 -0.27
CA LEU A 40 5.12 -1.03 1.06
C LEU A 40 5.78 -1.96 2.07
N THR A 41 6.67 -1.41 2.89
CA THR A 41 7.21 -2.11 4.06
C THR A 41 6.70 -1.42 5.31
N GLY A 42 6.11 -2.19 6.23
CA GLY A 42 5.43 -1.64 7.40
C GLY A 42 4.90 -2.71 8.34
N THR A 43 4.03 -2.30 9.26
CA THR A 43 3.46 -3.19 10.28
C THR A 43 1.98 -3.41 10.03
N VAL A 44 1.53 -4.67 10.02
CA VAL A 44 0.13 -5.02 9.76
C VAL A 44 -0.66 -5.26 11.04
N TYR A 45 -1.95 -4.91 11.00
CA TYR A 45 -2.95 -5.17 12.02
C TYR A 45 -4.27 -5.62 11.38
N GLY A 46 -5.01 -6.52 12.03
CA GLY A 46 -6.29 -7.05 11.56
C GLY A 46 -6.18 -8.00 10.37
N HIS A 47 -4.99 -8.58 10.12
CA HIS A 47 -4.80 -9.51 9.00
C HIS A 47 -5.12 -10.96 9.41
N PRO A 48 -5.93 -11.72 8.64
CA PRO A 48 -6.38 -13.06 9.04
C PRO A 48 -5.25 -14.10 9.14
N LYS A 49 -4.11 -13.85 8.47
CA LYS A 49 -2.95 -14.76 8.45
C LYS A 49 -1.76 -14.30 9.29
N PHE A 50 -1.70 -13.03 9.66
CA PHE A 50 -0.53 -12.45 10.32
C PHE A 50 -0.98 -11.80 11.62
N PRO A 51 -0.35 -12.13 12.77
CA PRO A 51 -0.66 -11.47 14.03
C PRO A 51 -0.49 -9.95 13.95
N ASP A 52 -1.26 -9.24 14.77
CA ASP A 52 -1.11 -7.79 14.93
C ASP A 52 0.32 -7.42 15.34
N GLY A 53 0.86 -6.36 14.74
CA GLY A 53 2.22 -5.92 14.99
C GLY A 53 3.27 -6.64 14.15
N THR A 54 2.88 -7.52 13.23
CA THR A 54 3.84 -8.21 12.33
C THR A 54 4.39 -7.24 11.29
N GLY A 55 5.71 -7.14 11.18
CA GLY A 55 6.40 -6.41 10.11
C GLY A 55 6.39 -7.21 8.80
N LEU A 56 5.97 -6.60 7.70
CA LEU A 56 5.83 -7.23 6.39
C LEU A 56 6.24 -6.27 5.26
N THR A 57 6.58 -6.84 4.12
CA THR A 57 6.65 -6.14 2.84
C THR A 57 5.54 -6.65 1.93
N THR A 58 4.77 -5.76 1.33
CA THR A 58 3.67 -6.13 0.44
C THR A 58 4.17 -6.69 -0.89
N SER A 59 3.24 -7.23 -1.67
CA SER A 59 3.44 -7.31 -3.12
C SER A 59 3.47 -5.92 -3.76
N THR A 60 3.82 -5.86 -5.04
CA THR A 60 3.91 -4.58 -5.76
C THR A 60 2.59 -3.82 -5.71
N VAL A 61 2.70 -2.54 -5.39
CA VAL A 61 1.61 -1.59 -5.33
C VAL A 61 1.12 -1.35 -6.76
N GLN A 62 -0.16 -1.56 -6.97
CA GLN A 62 -0.83 -1.37 -8.26
C GLN A 62 -1.61 -0.06 -8.27
N ALA A 63 -2.15 0.32 -7.12
CA ALA A 63 -2.78 1.61 -6.92
C ALA A 63 -2.63 2.05 -5.47
N TYR A 64 -2.50 3.35 -5.21
CA TYR A 64 -2.57 3.87 -3.85
C TYR A 64 -3.09 5.30 -3.82
N ASP A 65 -3.69 5.66 -2.69
CA ASP A 65 -4.02 7.04 -2.33
C ASP A 65 -3.69 7.24 -0.85
N ALA A 66 -2.53 7.84 -0.58
CA ALA A 66 -2.08 8.12 0.78
C ALA A 66 -2.97 9.16 1.49
N THR A 67 -3.63 10.06 0.74
CA THR A 67 -4.56 11.04 1.33
C THR A 67 -5.87 10.36 1.75
N ALA A 68 -6.40 9.46 0.91
CA ALA A 68 -7.59 8.67 1.23
C ALA A 68 -7.29 7.47 2.16
N GLY A 69 -6.01 7.19 2.43
CA GLY A 69 -5.58 6.20 3.41
C GLY A 69 -5.72 4.75 2.93
N TRP A 70 -5.41 4.45 1.68
CA TRP A 70 -5.48 3.07 1.16
C TRP A 70 -4.44 2.75 0.09
N ALA A 71 -4.11 1.47 -0.06
CA ALA A 71 -3.32 0.92 -1.15
C ALA A 71 -3.88 -0.43 -1.62
N TYR A 72 -3.76 -0.71 -2.91
CA TYR A 72 -4.04 -2.01 -3.51
C TYR A 72 -2.75 -2.63 -4.02
N CYS A 73 -2.36 -3.76 -3.44
CA CYS A 73 -1.14 -4.49 -3.80
C CYS A 73 -1.53 -5.80 -4.50
N TYR A 74 -0.79 -6.19 -5.55
CA TYR A 74 -1.20 -7.24 -6.50
C TYR A 74 -1.70 -8.54 -5.85
N SER A 75 -0.95 -9.11 -4.90
CA SER A 75 -1.33 -10.35 -4.21
C SER A 75 -1.79 -10.12 -2.77
N SER A 76 -1.50 -8.96 -2.19
CA SER A 76 -1.88 -8.62 -0.81
C SER A 76 -3.28 -8.02 -0.73
N GLY A 77 -3.83 -7.54 -1.86
CA GLY A 77 -5.15 -6.94 -1.95
C GLY A 77 -5.21 -5.50 -1.43
N LEU A 78 -6.43 -5.05 -1.13
CA LEU A 78 -6.69 -3.73 -0.57
C LEU A 78 -6.31 -3.69 0.92
N VAL A 79 -5.57 -2.67 1.31
CA VAL A 79 -5.18 -2.38 2.69
C VAL A 79 -5.49 -0.93 3.04
N ARG A 80 -5.75 -0.69 4.32
CA ARG A 80 -5.81 0.65 4.90
C ARG A 80 -4.40 1.13 5.19
N LEU A 81 -4.13 2.39 4.92
CA LEU A 81 -2.86 3.04 5.25
C LEU A 81 -3.02 3.85 6.53
N GLY A 82 -2.16 3.55 7.50
CA GLY A 82 -1.98 4.33 8.70
C GLY A 82 -0.91 5.40 8.50
N ARG A 83 -0.10 5.63 9.54
CA ARG A 83 0.99 6.60 9.51
C ARG A 83 2.06 6.18 8.50
N CYS A 84 2.37 7.06 7.55
CA CYS A 84 3.59 6.97 6.76
C CYS A 84 4.78 7.46 7.60
N ARG A 85 5.89 6.69 7.60
CA ARG A 85 7.13 7.02 8.30
C ARG A 85 8.04 7.98 7.53
N ASP A 86 7.93 7.99 6.21
CA ASP A 86 8.66 8.92 5.33
C ASP A 86 7.67 9.74 4.47
N PRO A 87 7.14 10.84 5.02
CA PRO A 87 6.13 11.65 4.32
C PRO A 87 6.62 12.14 2.95
N GLY A 88 7.91 12.44 2.82
CA GLY A 88 8.51 12.88 1.55
C GLY A 88 8.45 11.79 0.49
N GLY A 89 8.88 10.57 0.84
CA GLY A 89 8.81 9.41 -0.06
C GLY A 89 7.37 9.03 -0.43
N CYS A 90 6.44 9.09 0.53
CA CYS A 90 5.03 8.77 0.33
C CYS A 90 4.29 9.72 -0.62
N GLU A 91 4.71 10.98 -0.70
CA GLU A 91 4.11 11.98 -1.60
C GLU A 91 4.69 11.92 -3.02
N THR A 92 5.88 11.35 -3.22
CA THR A 92 6.58 11.37 -4.51
C THR A 92 6.65 10.02 -5.22
N VAL A 93 6.04 8.96 -4.66
CA VAL A 93 6.11 7.60 -5.23
C VAL A 93 5.73 7.56 -6.72
N ASP A 94 6.67 7.15 -7.56
CA ASP A 94 6.36 6.66 -8.90
C ASP A 94 6.02 5.16 -8.81
N LEU A 95 4.93 4.77 -9.46
CA LEU A 95 4.50 3.37 -9.53
C LEU A 95 4.93 2.71 -10.84
N MET A 96 5.53 3.47 -11.76
CA MET A 96 6.11 2.99 -13.02
C MET A 96 7.61 2.76 -12.92
#